data_AF-A0A0T0M5A5-F1
#
_entry.id   AF-A0A0T0M5A5-F1
#
_cell.length_a   1.000
_cell.length_b   1.000
_cell.length_c   1.000
_cell.angle_alpha   90.00
_cell.angle_beta   90.00
_cell.angle_gamma   90.00
#
_symmetry.space_group_name_H-M   'P 1'
#
loop_
_entity.id
_entity.type
_entity.pdbx_description
1 polymer ?
#
loop_
_entity_poly.entity_id
_entity_poly.type
_entity_poly.pdbx_seq_one_letter_code
_entity_poly.pdbx_strand_id
1 'polypeptide(L)'
;MKRKYFAFKIGIIFTVVSLLLSLTYVVPIFSVLPATPVEILASGLVDKNPYSNVGKLTIHLLLTVLLLFIFIVFKIIKSKAKINSDKSGFEILFIMSIFYFIVHPLGFYFYWGVFLNFESDGQLIFSAVDSFPYSSLSFMILGLFIDKIWERNLIQ
;
A
#
# COMPACT_ATOMS: atom_id res chain seq x y z
N MET A 1 21.52 9.05 -19.22
CA MET A 1 22.13 8.72 -17.92
C MET A 1 21.10 8.01 -17.05
N LYS A 2 21.19 6.67 -16.91
CA LYS A 2 20.19 5.87 -16.18
C LYS A 2 20.14 6.34 -14.73
N ARG A 3 19.02 6.92 -14.29
CA ARG A 3 18.85 7.46 -12.93
C ARG A 3 18.82 6.30 -11.93
N LYS A 4 19.97 6.01 -11.34
CA LYS A 4 20.11 5.03 -10.23
C LYS A 4 19.22 5.49 -9.07
N TYR A 5 18.47 4.56 -8.47
CA TYR A 5 17.56 4.80 -7.34
C TYR A 5 16.42 5.82 -7.57
N PHE A 6 15.94 5.96 -8.81
CA PHE A 6 14.92 6.96 -9.12
C PHE A 6 13.57 6.64 -8.47
N ALA A 7 13.13 5.37 -8.49
CA ALA A 7 11.86 4.99 -7.87
C ALA A 7 11.95 5.03 -6.34
N PHE A 8 13.10 4.69 -5.77
CA PHE A 8 13.37 4.83 -4.35
C PHE A 8 13.26 6.28 -3.88
N LYS A 9 13.81 7.25 -4.64
CA LYS A 9 13.65 8.68 -4.31
C LYS A 9 12.18 9.10 -4.29
N ILE A 10 11.38 8.64 -5.25
CA ILE A 10 9.94 8.89 -5.26
C ILE A 10 9.27 8.23 -4.04
N GLY A 11 9.65 6.99 -3.70
CA GLY A 11 9.18 6.30 -2.50
C GLY A 11 9.50 7.05 -1.20
N ILE A 12 10.69 7.65 -1.09
CA ILE A 12 11.06 8.54 0.04
C ILE A 12 10.13 9.76 0.08
N ILE A 13 9.88 10.40 -1.06
CA ILE A 13 8.98 11.56 -1.14
C ILE A 13 7.58 11.15 -0.66
N PHE A 14 7.03 10.03 -1.13
CA PHE A 14 5.73 9.51 -0.67
C PHE A 14 5.74 9.24 0.83
N THR A 15 6.80 8.62 1.35
CA THR A 15 6.95 8.34 2.79
C THR A 15 6.94 9.64 3.60
N VAL A 16 7.78 10.62 3.24
CA VAL A 16 7.87 11.90 3.94
C VAL A 16 6.57 12.68 3.85
N VAL A 17 5.95 12.74 2.67
CA VAL A 17 4.66 13.40 2.50
C VAL A 17 3.59 12.72 3.35
N SER A 18 3.49 11.39 3.34
CA SER A 18 2.54 10.68 4.20
C SER A 18 2.83 10.92 5.70
N LEU A 19 4.08 10.96 6.13
CA LEU A 19 4.44 11.30 7.52
C LEU A 19 4.04 12.73 7.89
N LEU A 20 4.15 13.69 6.97
CA LEU A 20 3.66 15.05 7.20
C LEU A 20 2.13 15.09 7.23
N LEU A 21 1.47 14.32 6.37
CA LEU A 21 0.01 14.22 6.30
C LEU A 21 -0.58 13.44 7.48
N SER A 22 0.19 12.60 8.17
CA SER A 22 -0.26 11.93 9.41
C SER A 22 -0.51 12.90 10.55
N LEU A 23 0.08 14.11 10.50
CA LEU A 23 -0.22 15.20 11.42
C LEU A 23 -1.61 15.79 11.18
N THR A 24 -2.22 15.49 10.03
CA THR A 24 -3.64 15.75 9.79
C THR A 24 -4.41 14.52 10.23
N TYR A 25 -5.50 14.67 11.00
CA TYR A 25 -6.39 13.54 11.30
C TYR A 25 -7.18 13.11 10.05
N VAL A 26 -7.44 14.06 9.15
CA VAL A 26 -8.31 13.87 7.99
C VAL A 26 -7.68 12.92 6.97
N VAL A 27 -6.44 13.14 6.57
CA VAL A 27 -5.84 12.34 5.48
C VAL A 27 -5.70 10.85 5.82
N PRO A 28 -5.21 10.45 7.01
CA PRO A 28 -5.20 9.05 7.42
C PRO A 28 -6.57 8.41 7.36
N ILE A 29 -7.61 9.09 7.87
CA ILE A 29 -8.99 8.57 7.85
C ILE A 29 -9.46 8.35 6.41
N PHE A 30 -9.30 9.35 5.52
CA PHE A 30 -9.73 9.21 4.13
C PHE A 30 -8.90 8.19 3.34
N SER A 31 -7.66 7.95 3.73
CA SER A 31 -6.78 6.98 3.07
C SER A 31 -7.20 5.52 3.26
N VAL A 32 -7.94 5.22 4.33
CA VAL A 32 -8.38 3.86 4.66
C VAL A 32 -9.78 3.54 4.13
N LEU A 33 -10.60 4.55 3.84
CA LEU A 33 -11.96 4.40 3.29
C LEU A 33 -12.05 3.54 2.00
N PRO A 34 -11.05 3.54 1.09
CA PRO A 34 -11.08 2.65 -0.07
C PRO A 34 -11.13 1.16 0.27
N ALA A 35 -10.85 0.74 1.51
CA ALA A 35 -11.07 -0.64 1.94
C ALA A 35 -12.51 -0.96 2.36
N THR A 36 -13.39 0.03 2.54
CA THR A 36 -14.80 -0.22 2.93
C THR A 36 -15.50 -1.20 1.98
N PRO A 37 -15.38 -1.12 0.64
CA PRO A 37 -15.95 -2.13 -0.26
C PRO A 37 -15.38 -3.54 -0.02
N VAL A 38 -14.11 -3.66 0.35
CA VAL A 38 -13.45 -4.95 0.63
C VAL A 38 -13.96 -5.54 1.94
N GLU A 39 -14.18 -4.71 2.96
CA GLU A 39 -14.82 -5.12 4.21
C GLU A 39 -16.28 -5.53 4.03
N ILE A 40 -17.06 -4.77 3.25
CA ILE A 40 -18.43 -5.13 2.92
C ILE A 40 -18.46 -6.52 2.24
N LEU A 41 -17.58 -6.74 1.26
CA LEU A 41 -17.44 -8.03 0.61
C LEU A 41 -17.06 -9.14 1.60
N ALA A 42 -16.07 -8.92 2.46
CA ALA A 42 -15.68 -9.87 3.50
C ALA A 42 -16.87 -10.20 4.42
N SER A 43 -17.62 -9.19 4.85
CA SER A 43 -18.77 -9.35 5.75
C SER A 43 -19.92 -10.17 5.15
N GLY A 44 -19.97 -10.30 3.82
CA GLY A 44 -20.91 -11.16 3.10
C GLY A 44 -20.41 -12.59 2.87
N LEU A 45 -19.13 -12.85 3.11
CA LEU A 45 -18.48 -14.15 2.83
C LEU A 45 -18.18 -14.97 4.09
N VAL A 46 -18.18 -14.36 5.28
CA VAL A 46 -17.90 -15.05 6.55
C VAL A 46 -18.94 -14.71 7.62
N ASP A 47 -19.05 -15.59 8.61
CA ASP A 47 -19.83 -15.31 9.82
C ASP A 47 -19.21 -14.14 10.59
N LYS A 48 -20.05 -13.18 10.95
CA LYS A 48 -19.69 -11.96 11.68
C LYS A 48 -19.53 -12.18 13.17
N ASN A 49 -19.82 -13.38 13.70
CA ASN A 49 -19.64 -13.71 15.10
C ASN A 49 -18.44 -14.66 15.30
N PRO A 50 -17.27 -14.18 15.79
CA PRO A 50 -16.93 -12.81 16.18
C PRO A 50 -16.54 -11.92 14.98
N TYR A 51 -16.66 -10.58 15.12
CA TYR A 51 -16.40 -9.63 14.02
C TYR A 51 -14.96 -9.69 13.50
N SER A 52 -14.04 -10.18 14.33
CA SER A 52 -12.66 -10.47 13.93
C SER A 52 -12.54 -11.35 12.67
N ASN A 53 -13.52 -12.20 12.37
CA ASN A 53 -13.54 -13.00 11.14
C ASN A 53 -13.60 -12.10 9.89
N VAL A 54 -14.41 -11.04 9.95
CA VAL A 54 -14.53 -10.03 8.88
C VAL A 54 -13.18 -9.35 8.70
N GLY A 55 -12.62 -8.78 9.77
CA GLY A 55 -11.33 -8.09 9.72
C GLY A 55 -10.19 -8.98 9.21
N LYS A 56 -10.12 -10.24 9.65
CA LYS A 56 -9.15 -11.23 9.14
C LYS A 56 -9.33 -11.45 7.64
N LEU A 57 -10.54 -11.69 7.16
CA LEU A 57 -10.78 -11.89 5.73
C LEU A 57 -10.47 -10.62 4.94
N THR A 58 -10.79 -9.43 5.44
CA THR A 58 -10.43 -8.15 4.81
C THR A 58 -8.92 -8.01 4.64
N ILE A 59 -8.12 -8.38 5.64
CA ILE A 59 -6.64 -8.42 5.52
C ILE A 59 -6.22 -9.37 4.39
N HIS A 60 -6.78 -10.58 4.32
CA HIS A 60 -6.42 -11.55 3.28
C HIS A 60 -6.78 -11.05 1.87
N LEU A 61 -7.94 -10.40 1.72
CA LEU A 61 -8.36 -9.82 0.44
C LEU A 61 -7.46 -8.65 0.03
N LEU A 62 -7.15 -7.73 0.96
CA LEU A 62 -6.24 -6.60 0.70
C LEU A 62 -4.81 -7.08 0.39
N LEU A 63 -4.32 -8.10 1.08
CA LEU A 63 -3.03 -8.76 0.75
C LEU A 63 -3.05 -9.36 -0.65
N THR A 64 -4.15 -10.02 -1.03
CA THR A 64 -4.30 -10.58 -2.37
C THR A 64 -4.27 -9.48 -3.43
N VAL A 65 -4.98 -8.37 -3.20
CA VAL A 65 -4.95 -7.19 -4.09
C VAL A 65 -3.55 -6.61 -4.18
N LEU A 66 -2.83 -6.45 -3.06
CA LEU A 66 -1.46 -5.96 -3.03
C LEU A 66 -0.53 -6.86 -3.86
N LEU A 67 -0.59 -8.18 -3.65
CA LEU A 67 0.25 -9.15 -4.36
C LEU A 67 -0.03 -9.18 -5.86
N LEU A 68 -1.31 -9.13 -6.26
CA LEU A 68 -1.71 -9.03 -7.66
C LEU A 68 -1.17 -7.75 -8.29
N PHE A 69 -1.27 -6.61 -7.58
CA PHE A 69 -0.77 -5.34 -8.09
C PHE A 69 0.77 -5.32 -8.19
N ILE A 70 1.49 -5.87 -7.19
CA ILE A 70 2.95 -6.07 -7.26
C ILE A 70 3.32 -6.91 -8.48
N PHE A 71 2.57 -7.99 -8.74
CA PHE A 71 2.80 -8.85 -9.91
C PHE A 71 2.58 -8.10 -11.24
N ILE A 72 1.52 -7.30 -11.35
CA ILE A 72 1.26 -6.45 -12.53
C ILE A 72 2.40 -5.45 -12.73
N VAL A 73 2.79 -4.73 -11.68
CA VAL A 73 3.89 -3.76 -11.71
C VAL A 73 5.20 -4.44 -12.15
N PHE A 74 5.50 -5.62 -11.62
CA PHE A 74 6.65 -6.42 -12.05
C PHE A 74 6.62 -6.72 -13.55
N LYS A 75 5.48 -7.17 -14.09
CA LYS A 75 5.32 -7.46 -15.52
C LYS A 75 5.51 -6.21 -16.40
N ILE A 76 4.91 -5.09 -16.01
CA ILE A 76 5.01 -3.81 -16.74
C ILE A 76 6.47 -3.34 -16.77
N ILE A 77 7.13 -3.28 -15.61
CA ILE A 77 8.53 -2.83 -15.51
C ILE A 77 9.45 -3.76 -16.31
N LYS A 78 9.27 -5.07 -16.19
CA LYS A 78 10.07 -6.05 -16.94
C LYS A 78 9.94 -5.86 -18.45
N SER A 79 8.72 -5.65 -18.93
CA SER A 79 8.45 -5.40 -20.36
C SER A 79 9.17 -4.13 -20.85
N LYS A 80 9.12 -3.04 -20.07
CA LYS A 80 9.76 -1.77 -20.41
C LYS A 80 11.27 -1.80 -20.35
N ALA A 81 11.83 -2.48 -19.35
CA ALA A 81 13.27 -2.67 -19.23
C ALA A 81 13.84 -3.40 -20.46
N LYS A 82 13.14 -4.41 -20.98
CA LYS A 82 13.55 -5.17 -22.17
C LYS A 82 13.68 -4.32 -23.44
N ILE A 83 12.82 -3.32 -23.60
CA ILE A 83 12.85 -2.40 -24.76
C ILE A 83 13.75 -1.18 -24.52
N ASN A 84 14.59 -1.18 -23.47
CA ASN A 84 15.43 -0.06 -23.06
C ASN A 84 14.68 1.28 -22.91
N SER A 85 13.40 1.21 -22.56
CA SER A 85 12.61 2.42 -22.28
C SER A 85 13.10 3.05 -20.98
N ASP A 86 13.24 4.38 -20.98
CA ASP A 86 13.63 5.12 -19.79
C ASP A 86 12.54 5.09 -18.71
N LYS A 87 12.96 5.23 -17.45
CA LYS A 87 12.06 5.31 -16.30
C LYS A 87 11.23 6.60 -16.38
N SER A 88 9.97 6.51 -16.77
CA SER A 88 9.05 7.64 -16.71
C SER A 88 8.70 7.98 -15.25
N GLY A 89 9.00 9.21 -14.82
CA GLY A 89 8.66 9.68 -13.48
C GLY A 89 7.16 9.70 -13.21
N PHE A 90 6.37 10.02 -14.24
CA PHE A 90 4.91 10.00 -14.15
C PHE A 90 4.37 8.60 -13.87
N GLU A 91 4.95 7.57 -14.50
CA GLU A 91 4.51 6.18 -14.30
C GLU A 91 4.83 5.69 -12.89
N ILE A 92 6.02 5.97 -12.38
CA ILE A 92 6.38 5.59 -11.02
C ILE A 92 5.51 6.33 -10.02
N LEU A 93 5.24 7.62 -10.24
CA LEU A 93 4.33 8.40 -9.41
C LEU A 93 2.92 7.81 -9.43
N PHE A 94 2.40 7.44 -10.59
CA PHE A 94 1.10 6.79 -10.72
C PHE A 94 1.04 5.43 -10.01
N ILE A 95 2.07 4.60 -10.16
CA ILE A 95 2.19 3.31 -9.45
C ILE A 95 2.19 3.53 -7.92
N MET A 96 2.95 4.51 -7.43
CA MET A 96 3.02 4.84 -6.01
C MET A 96 1.68 5.38 -5.48
N SER A 97 0.97 6.19 -6.26
CA SER A 97 -0.38 6.66 -5.91
C SER A 97 -1.39 5.51 -5.80
N ILE A 98 -1.29 4.48 -6.64
CA ILE A 98 -2.15 3.29 -6.48
C ILE A 98 -1.75 2.50 -5.23
N PHE A 99 -0.45 2.28 -5.01
CA PHE A 99 0.01 1.63 -3.78
C PHE A 99 -0.45 2.37 -2.53
N TYR A 100 -0.56 3.71 -2.57
CA TYR A 100 -1.04 4.50 -1.45
C TYR A 100 -2.42 4.06 -0.95
N PHE A 101 -3.35 3.82 -1.87
CA PHE A 101 -4.71 3.37 -1.54
C PHE A 101 -4.82 1.87 -1.24
N ILE A 102 -3.72 1.12 -1.27
CA ILE A 102 -3.68 -0.30 -0.89
C ILE A 102 -2.94 -0.46 0.44
N VAL A 103 -1.77 0.16 0.56
CA VAL A 103 -0.85 0.04 1.70
C VAL A 103 -1.45 0.64 2.97
N HIS A 104 -2.05 1.82 2.90
CA HIS A 104 -2.60 2.47 4.09
C HIS A 104 -3.81 1.73 4.68
N PRO A 105 -4.83 1.33 3.90
CA PRO A 105 -5.89 0.49 4.44
C PRO A 105 -5.36 -0.84 4.98
N LEU A 106 -4.45 -1.50 4.27
CA LEU A 106 -3.87 -2.76 4.75
C LEU A 106 -3.13 -2.57 6.09
N GLY A 107 -2.35 -1.48 6.22
CA GLY A 107 -1.67 -1.11 7.46
C GLY A 107 -2.64 -0.87 8.61
N PHE A 108 -3.77 -0.21 8.34
CA PHE A 108 -4.84 -0.01 9.31
C PHE A 108 -5.45 -1.33 9.81
N TYR A 109 -5.84 -2.25 8.92
CA TYR A 109 -6.41 -3.52 9.37
C TYR A 109 -5.38 -4.40 10.10
N PHE A 110 -4.11 -4.36 9.69
CA PHE A 110 -3.05 -5.02 10.46
C PHE A 110 -2.91 -4.42 11.85
N TYR A 111 -2.92 -3.09 11.96
CA TYR A 111 -2.85 -2.42 13.25
C TYR A 111 -4.04 -2.80 14.14
N TRP A 112 -5.25 -2.77 13.58
CA TRP A 112 -6.47 -3.17 14.26
C TRP A 112 -6.43 -4.63 14.75
N GLY A 113 -5.91 -5.54 13.93
CA GLY A 113 -5.79 -6.95 14.31
C GLY A 113 -4.70 -7.23 15.35
N VAL A 114 -3.54 -6.57 15.23
CA VAL A 114 -2.35 -6.86 16.06
C VAL A 114 -2.41 -6.14 17.41
N PHE A 115 -2.82 -4.87 17.43
CA PHE A 115 -2.76 -4.04 18.63
C PHE A 115 -4.10 -3.93 19.37
N LEU A 116 -5.21 -4.10 18.65
CA LEU A 116 -6.56 -3.90 19.19
C LEU A 116 -7.41 -5.17 19.14
N ASN A 117 -6.86 -6.32 18.72
CA ASN A 117 -7.55 -7.61 18.65
C ASN A 117 -8.92 -7.58 17.94
N PHE A 118 -9.08 -6.71 16.93
CA PHE A 118 -10.36 -6.47 16.25
C PHE A 118 -11.51 -5.98 17.16
N GLU A 119 -11.19 -5.34 18.28
CA GLU A 119 -12.20 -4.68 19.11
C GLU A 119 -12.86 -3.55 18.33
N SER A 120 -14.19 -3.51 18.36
CA SER A 120 -14.97 -2.49 17.67
C SER A 120 -15.43 -1.47 18.69
N ASP A 121 -14.79 -0.31 18.69
CA ASP A 121 -15.24 0.87 19.41
C ASP A 121 -15.51 2.03 18.43
N GLY A 122 -16.23 3.06 18.89
CA GLY A 122 -16.53 4.24 18.07
C GLY A 122 -15.30 5.07 17.70
N GLN A 123 -14.13 4.74 18.24
CA GLN A 123 -12.87 5.43 18.00
C GLN A 123 -11.94 4.67 17.06
N LEU A 124 -12.34 3.50 16.58
CA LEU A 124 -11.55 2.65 15.69
C LEU A 124 -10.99 3.43 14.49
N ILE A 125 -11.78 4.33 13.91
CA ILE A 125 -11.36 5.14 12.76
C ILE A 125 -10.14 6.03 13.06
N PHE A 126 -9.92 6.42 14.32
CA PHE A 126 -8.74 7.18 14.73
C PHE A 126 -7.47 6.31 14.75
N SER A 127 -7.60 4.99 14.82
CA SER A 127 -6.46 4.06 14.65
C SER A 127 -5.85 4.14 13.25
N ALA A 128 -6.57 4.72 12.28
CA ALA A 128 -5.99 5.08 10.99
C ALA A 128 -4.80 6.04 11.17
N VAL A 129 -4.89 7.01 12.09
CA VAL A 129 -3.83 7.98 12.37
C VAL A 129 -2.59 7.30 12.96
N ASP A 130 -2.80 6.37 13.89
CA ASP A 130 -1.69 5.65 14.52
C ASP A 130 -1.00 4.68 13.55
N SER A 131 -1.78 4.00 12.70
CA SER A 131 -1.24 3.05 11.71
C SER A 131 -0.58 3.73 10.49
N PHE A 132 -0.92 4.98 10.21
CA PHE A 132 -0.48 5.69 9.00
C PHE A 132 1.05 5.83 8.90
N PRO A 133 1.78 6.30 9.93
CA PRO A 133 3.23 6.43 9.87
C PRO A 133 3.96 5.12 9.59
N TYR A 134 3.51 4.03 10.21
CA TYR A 134 4.14 2.71 10.03
C TYR A 134 3.95 2.20 8.60
N SER A 135 2.74 2.34 8.07
CA SER A 135 2.43 1.91 6.70
C SER A 135 3.13 2.77 5.64
N SER A 136 3.36 4.07 5.91
CA SER A 136 4.11 4.97 5.02
C SER A 136 5.52 4.46 4.66
N LEU A 137 6.20 3.79 5.59
CA LEU A 137 7.56 3.27 5.34
C LEU A 137 7.61 2.24 4.19
N SER A 138 6.47 1.63 3.87
CA SER A 138 6.37 0.67 2.77
C SER A 138 6.71 1.29 1.40
N PHE A 139 6.48 2.60 1.19
CA PHE A 139 6.77 3.24 -0.10
C PHE A 139 8.27 3.27 -0.41
N MET A 140 9.12 3.42 0.60
CA MET A 140 10.57 3.27 0.43
C MET A 140 10.93 1.86 -0.02
N ILE A 141 10.35 0.84 0.60
CA ILE A 141 10.59 -0.58 0.26
C ILE A 141 10.11 -0.88 -1.17
N LEU A 142 8.91 -0.41 -1.53
CA LEU A 142 8.34 -0.55 -2.88
C LEU A 142 9.21 0.17 -3.93
N GLY A 143 9.73 1.35 -3.61
CA GLY A 143 10.64 2.08 -4.49
C GLY A 143 11.94 1.32 -4.75
N LEU A 144 12.55 0.74 -3.70
CA LEU A 144 13.72 -0.14 -3.84
C LEU A 144 13.40 -1.38 -4.69
N PHE A 145 12.23 -1.98 -4.50
CA PHE A 145 11.79 -3.14 -5.26
C PHE A 145 11.68 -2.81 -6.76
N ILE A 146 11.02 -1.70 -7.12
CA ILE A 146 10.90 -1.22 -8.50
C ILE A 146 12.27 -0.98 -9.13
N ASP A 147 13.17 -0.29 -8.43
CA ASP A 147 14.52 -0.04 -8.93
C ASP A 147 15.31 -1.33 -9.16
N LYS A 148 15.24 -2.30 -8.24
CA LYS A 148 15.90 -3.61 -8.36
C LYS A 148 15.40 -4.42 -9.56
N ILE A 149 14.08 -4.43 -9.82
CA ILE A 149 13.53 -5.12 -10.99
C ILE A 149 14.08 -4.48 -12.27
N TRP A 150 14.08 -3.15 -12.33
CA TRP A 150 14.54 -2.44 -13.51
C TRP A 150 16.03 -2.71 -13.78
N GLU A 151 16.87 -2.64 -12.75
CA GLU A 151 18.32 -2.89 -12.87
C GLU A 151 18.62 -4.32 -13.35
N ARG A 152 17.92 -5.33 -12.82
CA ARG A 152 18.12 -6.73 -13.22
C ARG A 152 17.77 -7.00 -14.69
N ASN A 153 16.72 -6.36 -15.21
CA ASN A 153 16.23 -6.62 -16.57
C ASN A 153 16.85 -5.70 -17.63
N LEU A 154 17.76 -4.80 -17.25
CA LEU A 154 18.56 -3.99 -18.17
C LEU A 154 19.88 -4.67 -18.60
N ILE A 155 20.27 -5.74 -17.90
CA ILE A 155 21.55 -6.46 -18.08
C ILE A 155 21.33 -7.77 -18.89
N GLN A 156 20.08 -8.11 -19.19
CA GLN A 156 19.68 -9.23 -20.04
C GLN A 156 19.27 -8.74 -21.43
#